data_AF-A0A956NAA8-F1
#
_entry.id   AF-A0A956NAA8-F1
#
_cell.length_a   1.000
_cell.length_b   1.000
_cell.length_c   1.000
_cell.angle_alpha   90.00
_cell.angle_beta   90.00
_cell.angle_gamma   90.00
#
_symmetry.space_group_name_H-M   'P 1'
#
loop_
_entity.id
_entity.type
_entity.pdbx_description
1 polymer ?
#
loop_
_entity_poly.entity_id
_entity_poly.type
_entity_poly.pdbx_seq_one_letter_code
_entity_poly.pdbx_strand_id
1 'polypeptide(L)' 'AGSNDFEWDGENNAGDRVPSGSYTIRVSAKDESDATVASAVSVRARVDGVRFHEGTGYLLVNGNEIPLASVVEVLAPSGS' A
#
# COMPACT_ATOMS: atom_id res chain seq x y z
N ALA A 1 1.88 8.34 -19.23
CA ALA A 1 1.77 8.47 -17.76
C ALA A 1 0.33 8.23 -17.34
N GLY A 2 0.11 7.64 -16.17
CA GLY A 2 -1.22 7.29 -15.68
C GLY A 2 -1.15 6.46 -14.40
N SER A 3 -2.32 6.13 -13.83
CA SER A 3 -2.41 5.21 -12.70
C SER A 3 -2.38 3.77 -13.20
N ASN A 4 -1.61 2.91 -12.54
CA ASN A 4 -1.55 1.49 -12.82
C ASN A 4 -1.83 0.74 -11.53
N ASP A 5 -2.77 -0.20 -11.57
CA ASP A 5 -3.08 -1.07 -10.44
C ASP A 5 -2.24 -2.34 -10.54
N PHE A 6 -1.72 -2.79 -9.40
CA PHE A 6 -0.97 -4.02 -9.28
C PHE A 6 -1.48 -4.80 -8.07
N GLU A 7 -1.81 -6.07 -8.29
CA GLU A 7 -2.16 -7.02 -7.25
C GLU A 7 -1.07 -8.09 -7.18
N TRP A 8 -0.51 -8.27 -6.00
CA TRP A 8 0.44 -9.35 -5.76
C TRP A 8 -0.29 -10.54 -5.16
N ASP A 9 -0.16 -11.67 -5.82
CA ASP A 9 -0.75 -12.94 -5.40
C ASP A 9 -0.13 -13.49 -4.11
N GLY A 10 1.09 -13.11 -3.76
CA GLY A 10 1.83 -13.65 -2.61
C GLY A 10 2.83 -14.75 -2.97
N GLU A 11 3.21 -14.86 -4.25
CA GLU A 11 4.25 -15.78 -4.73
C GLU A 11 5.55 -15.05 -5.07
N ASN A 12 6.66 -15.77 -5.00
CA ASN A 12 7.96 -15.29 -5.49
C ASN A 12 8.18 -15.65 -6.96
N ASN A 13 9.34 -15.30 -7.52
CA ASN A 13 9.67 -15.58 -8.93
C ASN A 13 9.79 -17.07 -9.28
N ALA A 14 9.84 -17.97 -8.30
CA ALA A 14 9.83 -19.41 -8.51
C ALA A 14 8.41 -20.00 -8.50
N GLY A 15 7.38 -19.20 -8.23
CA GLY A 15 6.00 -19.65 -8.03
C GLY A 15 5.73 -20.20 -6.63
N ASP A 16 6.66 -19.98 -5.68
CA ASP A 16 6.47 -20.44 -4.30
C ASP A 16 5.74 -19.37 -3.47
N ARG A 17 4.74 -19.80 -2.69
CA ARG A 17 4.05 -18.96 -1.71
C ARG A 17 5.03 -18.48 -0.65
N VAL A 18 5.05 -17.17 -0.39
CA VAL A 18 5.90 -16.61 0.67
C VAL A 18 5.15 -16.53 2.02
N PRO A 19 5.89 -16.52 3.16
CA PRO A 19 5.28 -16.44 4.49
C PRO A 19 4.40 -15.20 4.69
N SER A 20 3.45 -15.27 5.62
CA SER A 20 2.69 -14.10 6.03
C SER A 20 3.61 -13.08 6.73
N GLY A 21 3.55 -11.82 6.30
CA GLY A 21 4.38 -10.76 6.87
C GLY A 21 4.18 -9.43 6.16
N SER A 22 4.91 -8.42 6.63
CA SER A 22 4.96 -7.10 5.99
C SER A 22 5.93 -7.11 4.83
N TYR A 23 5.45 -6.72 3.65
CA TYR A 23 6.25 -6.62 2.44
C TYR A 23 6.32 -5.18 1.94
N THR A 24 7.46 -4.81 1.36
CA THR A 24 7.67 -3.47 0.79
C THR A 24 7.63 -3.55 -0.72
N ILE A 25 6.74 -2.80 -1.34
CA ILE A 25 6.70 -2.61 -2.80
C ILE A 25 7.60 -1.44 -3.17
N ARG A 26 8.43 -1.62 -4.20
CA ARG A 26 9.20 -0.53 -4.84
C ARG A 26 8.90 -0.50 -6.33
N VAL A 27 8.60 0.69 -6.84
CA VAL A 27 8.37 0.93 -8.26
C VAL A 27 9.47 1.85 -8.79
N SER A 28 10.11 1.44 -9.88
CA SER A 28 11.06 2.25 -10.64
C SER A 28 10.55 2.44 -12.06
N ALA A 29 10.30 3.69 -12.46
CA ALA A 29 9.92 4.04 -13.82
C ALA A 29 11.09 4.73 -14.54
N LYS A 30 11.26 4.43 -15.83
CA LYS A 30 12.23 5.09 -16.71
C LYS A 30 11.53 5.64 -17.96
N ASP A 31 12.04 6.74 -18.51
CA ASP A 31 11.58 7.30 -19.79
C ASP A 31 12.33 6.70 -21.00
N GLU A 32 12.01 7.19 -22.20
CA GLU A 32 12.63 6.75 -23.47
C GLU A 32 14.14 7.01 -23.54
N SER A 33 14.67 7.88 -22.67
CA SER A 33 16.09 8.20 -22.56
C SER A 33 16.79 7.49 -21.40
N ASP A 34 16.14 6.47 -20.81
CA ASP A 34 16.59 5.72 -19.63
C ASP A 34 16.72 6.55 -18.34
N ALA A 35 16.14 7.76 -18.30
CA ALA A 35 16.15 8.60 -17.12
C ALA A 35 15.06 8.15 -16.12
N THR A 36 15.39 8.14 -14.83
CA THR A 36 14.44 7.74 -13.77
C THR A 36 13.36 8.79 -13.61
N VAL A 37 12.10 8.36 -13.64
CA VAL A 37 10.92 9.21 -13.44
C VAL A 37 10.36 8.95 -12.05
N ALA A 38 10.00 10.02 -11.34
CA ALA A 38 9.37 9.94 -10.03
C ALA A 38 8.08 9.11 -10.11
N SER A 39 7.98 8.11 -9.24
CA SER A 39 6.81 7.23 -9.13
C SER A 39 6.31 7.26 -7.69
N ALA A 40 5.00 7.43 -7.51
CA ALA A 40 4.35 7.30 -6.21
C ALA A 40 3.74 5.90 -6.10
N VAL A 41 3.97 5.24 -4.95
CA VAL A 41 3.34 3.96 -4.62
C VAL A 41 2.33 4.21 -3.51
N SER A 42 1.07 3.87 -3.76
CA SER A 42 0.03 3.83 -2.73
C SER A 42 -0.42 2.39 -2.52
N VAL A 43 -0.79 2.07 -1.28
CA VAL A 43 -1.34 0.77 -0.92
C VAL A 43 -2.76 0.98 -0.45
N ARG A 44 -3.70 0.19 -0.99
CA ARG A 44 -5.08 0.14 -0.52
C ARG A 44 -5.21 -0.98 0.50
N ALA A 45 -5.82 -0.68 1.64
CA ALA A 45 -6.05 -1.67 2.69
C ALA A 45 -7.37 -1.43 3.40
N ARG A 46 -7.96 -2.51 3.93
CA ARG A 46 -9.15 -2.43 4.77
C ARG A 46 -8.75 -1.96 6.17
N VAL A 47 -9.47 -0.96 6.67
CA VAL A 47 -9.31 -0.48 8.04
C VAL A 47 -10.17 -1.33 8.97
N ASP A 48 -9.55 -1.88 10.02
CA ASP A 48 -10.20 -2.71 11.03
C ASP A 48 -10.62 -1.90 12.27
N GLY A 49 -10.02 -0.72 12.47
CA GLY A 49 -10.36 0.17 13.57
C GLY A 49 -9.58 1.48 13.56
N VAL A 50 -9.89 2.33 14.54
CA VAL A 50 -9.23 3.62 14.75
C VAL A 50 -8.74 3.67 16.20
N ARG A 51 -7.54 4.21 16.41
CA ARG A 51 -6.96 4.40 17.74
C ARG A 51 -6.40 5.81 17.88
N PHE A 52 -6.48 6.37 19.08
CA PHE A 52 -5.84 7.63 19.43
C PHE A 52 -4.87 7.42 20.59
N HIS A 53 -3.65 7.91 20.43
CA HIS A 53 -2.65 8.02 21.50
C HIS A 53 -2.28 9.49 21.65
N GLU A 54 -2.47 10.05 22.85
CA GLU A 54 -2.10 11.45 23.15
C GLU A 54 -2.64 12.49 22.13
N GLY A 55 -3.80 12.22 21.54
CA GLY A 55 -4.43 13.08 20.52
C GLY A 55 -3.98 12.82 19.08
N THR A 56 -2.98 11.96 18.86
CA THR A 56 -2.59 11.49 17.52
C THR A 56 -3.44 10.29 17.10
N GLY A 57 -4.06 10.40 15.92
CA GLY A 57 -4.91 9.34 15.35
C GLY A 57 -4.15 8.35 14.47
N TYR A 58 -4.53 7.08 14.58
CA TYR A 58 -3.99 5.94 13.85
C TYR A 58 -5.12 5.07 13.31
N LEU A 59 -4.90 4.49 12.13
CA LEU A 59 -5.73 3.44 11.56
C LEU A 59 -5.12 2.08 11.90
N LEU A 60 -5.97 1.12 12.28
CA LEU A 60 -5.57 -0.26 12.48
C LEU A 60 -5.81 -1.04 11.19
N VAL A 61 -4.76 -1.65 10.64
CA VAL A 61 -4.80 -2.44 9.40
C VAL A 61 -4.03 -3.73 9.63
N ASN A 62 -4.71 -4.89 9.61
CA ASN A 62 -4.09 -6.20 9.87
C ASN A 62 -3.28 -6.23 11.20
N GLY A 63 -3.75 -5.50 12.22
CA GLY A 63 -3.06 -5.37 13.51
C GLY A 63 -1.91 -4.34 13.57
N ASN A 64 -1.57 -3.69 12.45
CA ASN A 64 -0.56 -2.62 12.41
C ASN A 64 -1.21 -1.24 12.59
N GLU A 65 -0.49 -0.30 13.20
CA GLU A 65 -0.89 1.10 13.33
C GLU A 65 -0.32 1.93 12.17
N ILE A 66 -1.20 2.52 11.37
CA ILE A 66 -0.88 3.43 10.27
C ILE A 66 -1.23 4.85 10.72
N PRO A 67 -0.29 5.82 10.73
CA PRO A 67 -0.59 7.19 11.10
C PRO A 67 -1.69 7.77 10.20
N LEU A 68 -2.71 8.41 10.78
CA LEU A 68 -3.77 9.03 9.98
C LEU A 68 -3.20 10.09 9.02
N ALA A 69 -2.11 10.74 9.39
CA ALA A 69 -1.41 11.74 8.59
C ALA A 69 -0.76 11.19 7.30
N SER A 70 -0.55 9.87 7.17
CA SER A 70 -0.02 9.27 5.93
C SER A 70 -1.11 8.82 4.94
N VAL A 71 -2.39 9.00 5.29
CA VAL A 71 -3.53 8.60 4.45
C VAL A 71 -3.74 9.63 3.35
N VAL A 72 -3.78 9.16 2.10
CA VAL A 72 -4.01 10.02 0.93
C VAL A 72 -5.51 10.09 0.59
N GLU A 73 -6.24 8.98 0.73
CA GLU A 73 -7.65 8.87 0.36
C GLU A 73 -8.37 7.83 1.22
N VAL A 74 -9.66 8.05 1.49
CA VAL A 74 -10.57 7.07 2.10
C VAL A 74 -11.73 6.84 1.14
N LEU A 75 -11.91 5.58 0.74
CA LEU A 75 -12.97 5.17 -0.18
C LEU A 75 -14.05 4.42 0.60
N ALA A 76 -15.31 4.56 0.17
CA ALA A 76 -16.35 3.67 0.64
C ALA A 76 -15.98 2.22 0.23
N PRO A 77 -16.28 1.22 1.07
CA PRO A 77 -16.17 -0.16 0.63
C PRO A 77 -17.01 -0.31 -0.64
N SER A 78 -16.46 -0.96 -1.66
CA SER A 78 -17.20 -1.39 -2.83
C SER A 78 -18.26 -2.41 -2.38
N GLY A 79 -19.44 -1.91 -1.95
CA GLY A 79 -20.60 -2.74 -1.61
C GLY A 79 -21.22 -3.35 -2.87
N SER A 80 -21.96 -4.46 -2.81
CA SER A 80 -22.44 -5.31 -1.71
C SER A 80 -22.42 -6.76 -2.18
#